data_AF-A0A1Z8WT92-F1
#
_entry.id   AF-A0A1Z8WT92-F1
#
_cell.length_a   1.000
_cell.length_b   1.000
_cell.length_c   1.000
_cell.angle_alpha   90.00
_cell.angle_beta   90.00
_cell.angle_gamma   90.00
#
_symmetry.space_group_name_H-M   'P 1'
#
loop_
_entity.id
_entity.type
_entity.pdbx_description
1 polymer ?
#
loop_
_entity_poly.entity_id
_entity_poly.type
_entity_poly.pdbx_seq_one_letter_code
_entity_poly.pdbx_strand_id
1 'polypeptide(L)' 'MRLISIECKEGKEVINTDQICRIRKSGNTVIITTGDDGEIETLFTDIDHAVDYIQRASSHSLGE' A
#
# COMPACT_ATOMS: atom_id res chain seq x y z
N MET A 1 14.09 6.01 -2.22
CA MET A 1 13.21 5.50 -1.13
C MET A 1 11.93 6.31 -1.16
N ARG A 2 10.77 5.65 -1.27
CA ARG A 2 9.47 6.30 -1.45
C ARG A 2 8.52 5.77 -0.39
N LEU A 3 8.16 6.63 0.56
CA LEU A 3 7.25 6.30 1.65
C LEU A 3 5.88 6.86 1.33
N ILE A 4 4.85 6.04 1.50
CA ILE A 4 3.46 6.43 1.35
C ILE A 4 2.66 5.99 2.57
N SER A 5 1.65 6.76 2.94
CA SER A 5 0.73 6.38 4.01
C SER A 5 -0.51 5.73 3.40
N ILE A 6 -0.84 4.52 3.82
CA ILE A 6 -2.02 3.78 3.37
C ILE A 6 -3.00 3.63 4.52
N GLU A 7 -4.28 3.87 4.24
CA GLU A 7 -5.35 3.56 5.19
C GLU A 7 -5.63 2.06 5.23
N CYS A 8 -5.41 1.51 6.41
CA CYS A 8 -5.63 0.12 6.79
C CYS A 8 -6.77 0.03 7.80
N LYS A 9 -7.26 -1.18 8.07
CA LYS A 9 -8.35 -1.37 9.05
C LYS A 9 -7.99 -0.90 10.45
N GLU A 10 -6.72 -1.03 10.84
CA GLU A 10 -6.23 -0.69 12.18
C GLU A 10 -5.72 0.76 12.29
N GLY A 11 -5.68 1.52 11.19
CA GLY A 11 -5.19 2.89 11.15
C GLY A 11 -4.44 3.20 9.86
N LYS A 12 -3.63 4.27 9.87
CA LYS A 12 -2.74 4.60 8.75
C LYS A 12 -1.39 3.93 8.96
N GLU A 13 -0.93 3.18 7.97
CA GLU A 13 0.37 2.56 7.97
C GLU A 13 1.28 3.22 6.94
N VAL A 14 2.53 3.47 7.30
CA VAL A 14 3.52 4.04 6.39
C VAL A 14 4.31 2.89 5.77
N ILE A 15 4.21 2.76 4.45
CA ILE A 15 4.85 1.68 3.72
C ILE A 15 5.90 2.22 2.76
N ASN A 16 7.01 1.50 2.64
CA ASN A 16 8.01 1.76 1.62
C ASN A 16 7.60 1.06 0.32
N THR A 17 7.29 1.84 -0.72
CA THR A 17 6.80 1.28 -1.98
C THR A 17 7.85 0.45 -2.70
N ASP A 18 9.13 0.71 -2.42
CA ASP A 18 10.26 -0.07 -2.93
C ASP A 18 10.28 -1.50 -2.37
N GLN A 19 9.69 -1.69 -1.19
CA GLN A 19 9.56 -3.00 -0.55
C GLN A 19 8.28 -3.74 -0.92
N ILE A 20 7.37 -3.17 -1.72
CA ILE A 20 6.15 -3.87 -2.12
C ILE A 20 6.53 -4.99 -3.09
N CYS A 21 6.37 -6.24 -2.65
CA CYS A 21 6.65 -7.42 -3.47
C CYS A 21 5.40 -7.93 -4.19
N ARG A 22 4.22 -7.78 -3.59
CA ARG A 22 2.98 -8.31 -4.15
C ARG A 22 1.77 -7.50 -3.69
N ILE A 23 0.82 -7.31 -4.60
CA ILE A 23 -0.51 -6.74 -4.29
C ILE A 23 -1.55 -7.77 -4.74
N ARG A 24 -2.47 -8.14 -3.86
CA ARG A 24 -3.53 -9.12 -4.16
C ARG A 24 -4.86 -8.66 -3.56
N LYS A 25 -5.98 -9.07 -4.16
CA LYS A 25 -7.31 -8.90 -3.58
C LYS A 25 -7.67 -10.14 -2.78
N SER A 26 -8.18 -9.95 -1.58
CA SER A 26 -8.74 -10.99 -0.72
C SER A 26 -10.16 -10.61 -0.35
N GLY A 27 -11.14 -11.22 -1.01
CA GLY A 27 -12.54 -10.84 -0.88
C GLY A 27 -12.78 -9.39 -1.29
N ASN A 28 -13.11 -8.54 -0.30
CA ASN A 28 -13.44 -7.13 -0.49
C ASN A 28 -12.34 -6.17 -0.02
N THR A 29 -11.14 -6.68 0.27
CA THR A 29 -9.97 -5.89 0.66
C THR A 29 -8.78 -6.19 -0.24
N VAL A 30 -7.86 -5.22 -0.34
CA VAL A 30 -6.56 -5.40 -1.00
C VAL A 30 -5.49 -5.61 0.05
N ILE A 31 -4.69 -6.65 -0.13
CA ILE A 31 -3.54 -7.01 0.70
C ILE A 31 -2.28 -6.65 -0.05
N ILE A 32 -1.42 -5.88 0.60
CA ILE A 32 -0.09 -5.52 0.12
C ILE A 32 0.93 -6.33 0.93
N THR A 33 1.74 -7.13 0.26
CA THR A 33 2.84 -7.87 0.87
C THR A 33 4.13 -7.11 0.64
N THR A 34 4.83 -6.77 1.71
CA THR A 34 6.16 -6.14 1.68
C THR A 34 7.26 -7.20 1.87
N GLY A 35 8.46 -6.90 1.39
CA GLY A 35 9.62 -7.79 1.46
C GLY A 35 10.15 -8.04 2.87
N ASP A 36 9.67 -7.29 3.86
CA ASP A 36 9.98 -7.49 5.29
C ASP A 36 9.07 -8.54 5.95
N ASP A 37 8.39 -9.37 5.13
CA ASP A 37 7.40 -10.38 5.56
C ASP A 37 6.14 -9.78 6.23
N GLY A 38 5.86 -8.51 5.94
CA GLY A 38 4.64 -7.81 6.39
C GLY A 38 3.52 -7.91 5.37
N GLU A 39 2.35 -8.43 5.78
CA GLU A 39 1.12 -8.33 5.01
C GLU A 39 0.22 -7.24 5.58
N ILE A 40 -0.20 -6.33 4.70
CA ILE A 40 -0.92 -5.12 5.08
C ILE A 40 -2.30 -5.18 4.46
N GLU A 41 -3.32 -5.35 5.31
CA GLU A 41 -4.72 -5.31 4.90
C GLU A 41 -5.19 -3.86 4.78
N THR A 42 -5.35 -3.42 3.54
CA THR A 42 -5.80 -2.07 3.23
C THR A 42 -7.33 -1.96 3.20
N LEU A 43 -7.83 -0.72 3.25
CA LEU A 43 -9.25 -0.42 3.04
C LEU A 43 -9.65 -0.34 1.56
N PHE A 44 -8.72 -0.55 0.62
CA PHE A 44 -9.06 -0.59 -0.79
C PHE A 44 -9.92 -1.81 -1.10
N THR A 45 -10.99 -1.61 -1.87
CA THR A 45 -11.86 -2.68 -2.35
C THR A 45 -11.41 -3.25 -3.69
N ASP A 46 -10.55 -2.53 -4.42
CA ASP A 46 -10.10 -2.88 -5.76
C ASP A 46 -8.61 -2.65 -5.96
N ILE A 47 -7.97 -3.58 -6.69
CA ILE A 47 -6.53 -3.55 -6.92
C ILE A 47 -6.16 -2.34 -7.78
N ASP A 48 -6.97 -2.03 -8.79
CA ASP A 48 -6.70 -0.92 -9.70
C ASP A 48 -6.61 0.43 -8.96
N HIS A 49 -7.59 0.69 -8.10
CA HIS A 49 -7.58 1.87 -7.21
C HIS A 49 -6.40 1.86 -6.25
N ALA A 50 -6.05 0.70 -5.66
CA ALA A 50 -4.90 0.59 -4.79
C ALA A 50 -3.59 0.92 -5.53
N VAL A 51 -3.42 0.40 -6.76
CA VAL A 51 -2.23 0.62 -7.58
C VAL A 51 -2.15 2.07 -8.04
N ASP A 52 -3.24 2.67 -8.53
CA ASP A 52 -3.29 4.08 -8.92
C ASP A 52 -2.92 4.98 -7.73
N TYR A 53 -3.49 4.70 -6.54
CA TYR A 53 -3.13 5.42 -5.32
C TYR A 53 -1.65 5.29 -4.99
N ILE A 54 -1.11 4.06 -4.96
CA ILE A 54 0.30 3.81 -4.64
C ILE A 54 1.21 4.55 -5.63
N GLN A 55 0.90 4.51 -6.93
CA GLN A 55 1.69 5.19 -7.96
C GLN A 55 1.63 6.71 -7.83
N ARG A 56 0.46 7.29 -7.56
CA ARG A 56 0.29 8.73 -7.34
C ARG A 56 0.99 9.17 -6.06
N ALA A 57 0.76 8.46 -4.95
CA ALA A 57 1.38 8.76 -3.67
C ALA A 57 2.92 8.60 -3.72
N SER A 58 3.42 7.63 -4.49
CA SER A 58 4.86 7.46 -4.77
C SER A 58 5.46 8.65 -5.52
N SER A 59 4.66 9.34 -6.34
CA SER A 59 5.09 10.54 -7.07
C SER A 59 5.10 11.78 -6.16
N HIS A 60 4.37 11.73 -5.05
CA HIS A 60 4.28 12.75 -4.01
C HIS A 60 5.01 12.34 -2.71
N SER A 61 5.89 11.33 -2.77
CA SER A 61 6.50 10.76 -1.56
C SER A 61 7.06 11.82 -0.63
N LEU A 62 6.78 11.65 0.67
CA LEU A 62 7.25 12.52 1.76
C LEU A 62 8.76 12.71 1.62
N GLY A 63 9.12 13.86 1.05
CA GLY A 63 10.47 14.30 0.83
C GLY A 63 10.60 15.70 1.38
N GLU A 64 10.32 15.86 2.68
CA GLU A 64 10.66 17.03 3.50
C GLU A 64 11.05 16.56 4.91
#